data_AF-A0A7Y9GI17-F1
#
_entry.id   AF-A0A7Y9GI17-F1
#
_cell.length_a   1.000
_cell.length_b   1.000
_cell.length_c   1.000
_cell.angle_alpha   90.00
_cell.angle_beta   90.00
_cell.angle_gamma   90.00
#
_symmetry.space_group_name_H-M   'P 1'
#
loop_
_entity.id
_entity.type
_entity.pdbx_description
1 polymer ?
#
loop_
_entity_poly.entity_id
_entity_poly.type
_entity_poly.pdbx_seq_one_letter_code
_entity_poly.pdbx_strand_id
1 'polypeptide(L)'
;MPEPSAASGGEPPTDERPGADPGPRGRWWWAAWLVPGYAISYGLVLALLSDGFFWLAIPGMLGLATVVLLALHVLLEGPFGAAVPYATDGTDREGPVKHHYKILIGRYLLVVVVSVAMVAVPLAVDVDYLYPFVGTGMVALLLGTRFWLPQIVSMRKCARILKVYDFEFRSPVQKSNLRGNGVRSLTLGAGGSPRMSAREPLFSDRWPRGIENGVWFAGDDPFGGVILVPGTGELMCMQPATWSAQDKARRQADHQRRERARRAGLARKSI
;
A
#
# COMPACT_ATOMS: atom_id res chain seq x y z
N MET A 1 -6.39 -8.23 62.23
CA MET A 1 -6.32 -7.03 61.38
C MET A 1 -5.01 -7.02 60.62
N PRO A 2 -5.05 -7.38 59.33
CA PRO A 2 -4.26 -6.73 58.29
C PRO A 2 -5.17 -6.08 57.24
N GLU A 3 -4.71 -4.97 56.67
CA GLU A 3 -5.43 -4.10 55.73
C GLU A 3 -5.69 -4.74 54.35
N PRO A 4 -6.75 -4.32 53.64
CA PRO A 4 -7.04 -4.71 52.26
C PRO A 4 -6.30 -3.82 51.24
N SER A 5 -5.59 -4.44 50.29
CA SER A 5 -4.98 -3.74 49.16
C SER A 5 -5.99 -3.62 48.02
N ALA A 6 -6.49 -2.39 47.79
CA ALA A 6 -7.43 -2.05 46.73
C ALA A 6 -6.72 -1.26 45.62
N ALA A 7 -6.78 -1.85 44.42
CA ALA A 7 -6.98 -1.31 43.08
C ALA A 7 -6.64 0.16 42.69
N SER A 8 -6.12 0.24 41.46
CA SER A 8 -6.56 1.13 40.35
C SER A 8 -5.70 2.36 40.03
N GLY A 9 -5.43 2.52 38.73
CA GLY A 9 -4.81 3.70 38.15
C GLY A 9 -4.36 3.45 36.71
N GLY A 10 -5.26 2.93 35.87
CA GLY A 10 -5.01 2.70 34.44
C GLY A 10 -4.67 3.99 33.72
N GLU A 11 -3.65 3.94 32.87
CA GLU A 11 -3.30 5.01 31.94
C GLU A 11 -4.50 5.34 31.03
N PRO A 12 -4.74 6.63 30.74
CA PRO A 12 -5.84 7.04 29.88
C PRO A 12 -5.56 6.61 28.43
N PRO A 13 -6.58 6.14 27.69
CA PRO A 13 -6.45 5.90 26.26
C PRO A 13 -6.17 7.22 25.56
N THR A 14 -5.07 7.25 24.82
CA THR A 14 -4.63 8.40 24.05
C THR A 14 -5.63 8.65 22.91
N ASP A 15 -6.32 9.78 23.02
CA ASP A 15 -7.07 10.53 22.01
C ASP A 15 -7.06 9.93 20.59
N GLU A 16 -8.14 9.22 20.26
CA GLU A 16 -8.52 8.89 18.89
C GLU A 16 -8.82 10.20 18.15
N ARG A 17 -7.81 10.82 17.53
CA ARG A 17 -8.09 11.74 16.42
C ARG A 17 -8.56 10.89 15.24
N PRO A 18 -9.83 11.02 14.80
CA PRO A 18 -10.26 10.41 13.56
C PRO A 18 -9.44 11.10 12.48
N GLY A 19 -8.47 10.38 11.90
CA GLY A 19 -7.80 10.84 10.69
C GLY A 19 -8.91 11.14 9.69
N ALA A 20 -9.10 12.42 9.39
CA ALA A 20 -10.07 12.88 8.42
C ALA A 20 -9.63 12.29 7.07
N ASP A 21 -10.20 11.12 6.76
CA ASP A 21 -9.96 10.42 5.51
C ASP A 21 -10.38 11.40 4.40
N PRO A 22 -9.44 11.94 3.59
CA PRO A 22 -9.82 12.82 2.52
C PRO A 22 -10.60 11.95 1.56
N GLY A 23 -11.92 12.03 1.66
CA GLY A 23 -12.82 11.22 0.86
C GLY A 23 -12.48 11.33 -0.63
N PRO A 24 -13.00 10.45 -1.49
CA PRO A 24 -12.62 10.38 -2.91
C PRO A 24 -12.56 11.74 -3.62
N ARG A 25 -13.39 12.72 -3.22
CA ARG A 25 -13.35 14.12 -3.70
C ARG A 25 -12.02 14.85 -3.47
N GLY A 26 -11.35 14.65 -2.34
CA GLY A 26 -10.07 15.30 -2.03
C GLY A 26 -8.96 14.88 -2.99
N ARG A 27 -8.92 13.62 -3.37
CA ARG A 27 -7.89 13.09 -4.30
C ARG A 27 -8.03 13.64 -5.72
N TRP A 28 -9.27 13.75 -6.21
CA TRP A 28 -9.55 14.38 -7.50
C TRP A 28 -9.24 15.88 -7.48
N TRP A 29 -9.44 16.54 -6.34
CA TRP A 29 -9.03 17.93 -6.16
C TRP A 29 -7.51 18.09 -6.23
N TRP A 30 -6.73 17.24 -5.54
CA TRP A 30 -5.26 17.24 -5.67
C TRP A 30 -4.80 16.94 -7.10
N ALA A 31 -5.44 15.99 -7.79
CA ALA A 31 -5.13 15.69 -9.18
C ALA A 31 -5.37 16.88 -10.12
N ALA A 32 -6.42 17.67 -9.87
CA ALA A 32 -6.72 18.88 -10.65
C ALA A 32 -5.63 19.96 -10.54
N TRP A 33 -4.88 19.99 -9.42
CA TRP A 33 -3.78 20.93 -9.22
C TRP A 33 -2.44 20.48 -9.81
N LEU A 34 -2.30 19.21 -10.22
CA LEU A 34 -1.04 18.69 -10.75
C LEU A 34 -0.65 19.36 -12.07
N VAL A 35 -1.60 19.57 -12.97
CA VAL A 35 -1.36 20.20 -14.28
C VAL A 35 -0.90 21.67 -14.15
N PRO A 36 -1.62 22.55 -13.44
CA PRO A 36 -1.16 23.94 -13.25
C PRO A 36 0.14 24.00 -12.42
N GLY A 37 0.29 23.14 -11.40
CA GLY A 37 1.52 23.05 -10.62
C GLY A 37 2.72 22.65 -11.47
N TYR A 38 2.54 21.71 -12.40
CA TYR A 38 3.57 21.33 -13.37
C TYR A 38 3.94 22.49 -14.28
N ALA A 39 2.95 23.15 -14.90
CA ALA A 39 3.18 24.25 -15.83
C ALA A 39 3.93 25.43 -15.18
N ILE A 40 3.56 25.81 -13.95
CA ILE A 40 4.24 26.87 -13.20
C ILE A 40 5.67 26.47 -12.87
N SER A 41 5.86 25.26 -12.34
CA SER A 41 7.19 24.74 -12.00
C SER A 41 8.09 24.65 -13.23
N TYR A 42 7.54 24.21 -14.35
CA TYR A 42 8.23 24.12 -15.63
C TYR A 42 8.69 25.48 -16.13
N GLY A 43 7.80 26.48 -16.12
CA GLY A 43 8.15 27.86 -16.50
C GLY A 43 9.28 28.44 -15.64
N LEU A 44 9.31 28.12 -14.34
CA LEU A 44 10.40 28.49 -13.45
C LEU A 44 11.71 27.76 -13.79
N VAL A 45 11.66 26.49 -14.18
CA VAL A 45 12.85 25.73 -14.62
C VAL A 45 13.45 26.32 -15.90
N LEU A 46 12.64 26.85 -16.82
CA LEU A 46 13.15 27.50 -18.03
C LEU A 46 14.04 28.72 -17.74
N ALA A 47 13.98 29.29 -16.52
CA ALA A 47 14.92 30.34 -16.10
C ALA A 47 16.39 29.87 -16.09
N LEU A 48 16.67 28.55 -16.15
CA LEU A 48 18.01 28.00 -16.38
C LEU A 48 18.65 28.51 -17.68
N LEU A 49 17.83 28.84 -18.68
CA LEU A 49 18.30 29.35 -19.97
C LEU A 49 18.69 30.83 -19.91
N SER A 50 18.53 31.48 -18.75
CA SER A 50 18.81 32.89 -18.56
C SER A 50 19.85 33.11 -17.46
N ASP A 51 21.00 33.67 -17.83
CA ASP A 51 22.12 33.94 -16.91
C ASP A 51 21.72 34.79 -15.69
N GLY A 52 20.78 35.73 -15.85
CA GLY A 52 20.33 36.62 -14.77
C GLY A 52 19.28 36.03 -13.81
N PHE A 53 18.60 34.94 -14.19
CA PHE A 53 17.44 34.41 -13.46
C PHE A 53 17.61 32.98 -12.97
N PHE A 54 18.82 32.42 -13.05
CA PHE A 54 19.16 31.05 -12.65
C PHE A 54 18.61 30.66 -11.26
N TRP A 55 18.61 31.56 -10.28
CA TRP A 55 18.11 31.28 -8.92
C TRP A 55 16.62 30.88 -8.89
N LEU A 56 15.81 31.32 -9.87
CA LEU A 56 14.40 30.92 -10.01
C LEU A 56 14.23 29.47 -10.47
N ALA A 57 15.27 28.85 -11.03
CA ALA A 57 15.22 27.46 -11.44
C ALA A 57 15.17 26.49 -10.26
N ILE A 58 15.78 26.84 -9.12
CA ILE A 58 15.79 25.98 -7.91
C ILE A 58 14.37 25.68 -7.41
N PRO A 59 13.49 26.67 -7.15
CA PRO A 59 12.11 26.40 -6.77
C PRO A 59 11.33 25.72 -7.90
N GLY A 60 11.66 26.00 -9.18
CA GLY A 60 11.09 25.27 -10.33
C GLY A 60 11.39 23.77 -10.30
N MET A 61 12.65 23.38 -10.07
CA MET A 61 13.07 21.98 -9.99
C MET A 61 12.42 21.27 -8.78
N LEU A 62 12.37 21.93 -7.62
CA LEU A 62 11.70 21.40 -6.43
C LEU A 62 10.20 21.23 -6.65
N GLY A 63 9.55 22.21 -7.27
CA GLY A 63 8.13 22.15 -7.63
C GLY A 63 7.84 20.99 -8.58
N LEU A 64 8.65 20.83 -9.62
CA LEU A 64 8.50 19.77 -10.60
C LEU A 64 8.73 18.37 -9.99
N ALA A 65 9.75 18.22 -9.14
CA ALA A 65 9.96 16.97 -8.38
C ALA A 65 8.77 16.65 -7.46
N THR A 66 8.21 17.66 -6.79
CA THR A 66 7.04 17.50 -5.92
C THR A 66 5.81 17.07 -6.71
N VAL A 67 5.55 17.69 -7.87
CA VAL A 67 4.44 17.31 -8.75
C VAL A 67 4.59 15.89 -9.27
N VAL A 68 5.81 15.49 -9.67
CA VAL A 68 6.09 14.10 -10.09
C VAL A 68 5.81 13.12 -8.95
N LEU A 69 6.30 13.41 -7.74
CA LEU A 69 6.06 12.56 -6.56
C LEU A 69 4.56 12.41 -6.27
N LEU A 70 3.81 13.52 -6.25
CA LEU A 70 2.37 13.51 -6.03
C LEU A 70 1.63 12.75 -7.14
N ALA A 71 2.00 12.97 -8.41
CA ALA A 71 1.41 12.27 -9.55
C ALA A 71 1.64 10.76 -9.47
N LEU A 72 2.87 10.33 -9.13
CA LEU A 72 3.19 8.91 -8.93
C LEU A 72 2.42 8.31 -7.78
N HIS A 73 2.29 9.02 -6.65
CA HIS A 73 1.52 8.55 -5.50
C HIS A 73 0.02 8.44 -5.85
N VAL A 74 -0.53 9.42 -6.57
CA VAL A 74 -1.91 9.38 -7.07
C VAL A 74 -2.14 8.22 -8.05
N LEU A 75 -1.17 7.94 -8.92
CA LEU A 75 -1.30 6.91 -9.92
C LEU A 75 -1.10 5.50 -9.35
N LEU A 76 -0.02 5.27 -8.61
CA LEU A 76 0.40 3.94 -8.16
C LEU A 76 -0.32 3.48 -6.89
N GLU A 77 -0.55 4.36 -5.92
CA GLU A 77 -1.19 4.02 -4.64
C GLU A 77 -2.70 4.24 -4.67
N GLY A 78 -3.26 4.44 -5.87
CA GLY A 78 -4.69 4.63 -6.04
C GLY A 78 -5.49 3.40 -5.68
N PRO A 79 -6.66 3.57 -5.05
CA PRO A 79 -7.48 2.42 -4.72
C PRO A 79 -7.89 1.61 -5.96
N PHE A 80 -8.14 0.32 -5.79
CA PHE A 80 -8.50 -0.55 -6.92
C PHE A 80 -9.82 -0.15 -7.59
N GLY A 81 -10.77 0.44 -6.86
CA GLY A 81 -11.99 1.03 -7.41
C GLY A 81 -12.98 -0.01 -7.96
N ALA A 82 -14.28 0.27 -7.77
CA ALA A 82 -15.43 -0.43 -8.36
C ALA A 82 -15.55 -1.96 -8.09
N ALA A 83 -16.62 -2.53 -8.64
CA ALA A 83 -16.97 -3.94 -8.54
C ALA A 83 -15.90 -4.81 -9.23
N VAL A 84 -15.46 -5.85 -8.53
CA VAL A 84 -14.43 -6.76 -9.04
C VAL A 84 -15.05 -7.84 -9.94
N PRO A 85 -14.37 -8.26 -11.02
CA PRO A 85 -14.90 -9.22 -11.99
C PRO A 85 -14.72 -10.69 -11.56
N TYR A 86 -14.56 -10.95 -10.26
CA TYR A 86 -14.32 -12.29 -9.70
C TYR A 86 -15.12 -12.48 -8.41
N ALA A 87 -15.28 -13.74 -7.99
CA ALA A 87 -16.02 -14.08 -6.78
C ALA A 87 -15.26 -13.60 -5.53
N THR A 88 -15.97 -12.89 -4.64
CA THR A 88 -15.41 -12.38 -3.36
C THR A 88 -15.89 -13.18 -2.15
N ASP A 89 -16.46 -14.35 -2.39
CA ASP A 89 -16.98 -15.31 -1.42
C ASP A 89 -15.94 -16.35 -0.97
N GLY A 90 -14.66 -16.11 -1.27
CA GLY A 90 -13.56 -17.01 -0.91
C GLY A 90 -13.46 -18.28 -1.77
N THR A 91 -14.34 -18.49 -2.75
CA THR A 91 -14.24 -19.65 -3.65
C THR A 91 -13.13 -19.49 -4.69
N ASP A 92 -12.89 -18.25 -5.14
CA ASP A 92 -11.86 -17.93 -6.11
C ASP A 92 -10.58 -17.36 -5.46
N ARG A 93 -9.51 -18.16 -5.50
CA ARG A 93 -8.18 -17.78 -4.96
C ARG A 93 -7.32 -17.04 -5.97
N GLU A 94 -7.57 -17.24 -7.25
CA GLU A 94 -6.72 -16.73 -8.32
C GLU A 94 -7.23 -15.40 -8.87
N GLY A 95 -8.54 -15.22 -8.95
CA GLY A 95 -9.20 -13.99 -9.42
C GLY A 95 -8.68 -12.73 -8.75
N PRO A 96 -8.68 -12.66 -7.40
CA PRO A 96 -8.14 -11.51 -6.67
C PRO A 96 -6.69 -11.19 -7.08
N VAL A 97 -5.84 -12.21 -7.13
CA VAL A 97 -4.42 -12.07 -7.47
C VAL A 97 -4.23 -11.59 -8.89
N LYS A 98 -4.88 -12.23 -9.87
CA LYS A 98 -4.76 -11.90 -11.30
C LYS A 98 -5.23 -10.48 -11.58
N HIS A 99 -6.36 -10.08 -10.98
CA HIS A 99 -6.91 -8.75 -11.15
C HIS A 99 -5.99 -7.67 -10.57
N HIS A 100 -5.55 -7.83 -9.32
CA HIS A 100 -4.66 -6.87 -8.67
C HIS A 100 -3.32 -6.75 -9.40
N TYR A 101 -2.76 -7.88 -9.86
CA TYR A 101 -1.54 -7.92 -10.65
C TYR A 101 -1.67 -7.18 -11.99
N LYS A 102 -2.80 -7.37 -12.69
CA LYS A 102 -3.10 -6.66 -13.95
C LYS A 102 -3.17 -5.16 -13.75
N ILE A 103 -3.83 -4.69 -12.69
CA ILE A 103 -3.92 -3.24 -12.40
C ILE A 103 -2.56 -2.65 -12.05
N LEU A 104 -1.78 -3.32 -11.19
CA LEU A 104 -0.43 -2.89 -10.81
C LEU A 104 0.50 -2.79 -12.03
N ILE A 105 0.49 -3.78 -12.91
CA ILE A 105 1.28 -3.75 -14.15
C ILE A 105 0.78 -2.66 -15.09
N GLY A 106 -0.53 -2.53 -15.28
CA GLY A 106 -1.10 -1.52 -16.17
C GLY A 106 -0.70 -0.10 -15.75
N ARG A 107 -0.77 0.21 -14.45
CA ARG A 107 -0.35 1.51 -13.91
C ARG A 107 1.14 1.77 -14.10
N TYR A 108 1.99 0.77 -13.84
CA TYR A 108 3.42 0.91 -14.03
C TYR A 108 3.80 1.03 -15.51
N LEU A 109 3.15 0.28 -16.40
CA LEU A 109 3.36 0.40 -17.84
C LEU A 109 2.99 1.81 -18.32
N LEU A 110 1.91 2.39 -17.81
CA LEU A 110 1.56 3.78 -18.09
C LEU A 110 2.68 4.74 -17.66
N VAL A 111 3.26 4.58 -16.46
CA VAL A 111 4.42 5.37 -16.02
C VAL A 111 5.59 5.21 -16.99
N VAL A 112 5.92 3.97 -17.37
CA VAL A 112 7.02 3.69 -18.31
C VAL A 112 6.80 4.38 -19.65
N VAL A 113 5.61 4.24 -20.24
CA VAL A 113 5.28 4.85 -21.55
C VAL A 113 5.37 6.37 -21.49
N VAL A 114 4.79 6.99 -20.47
CA VAL A 114 4.83 8.46 -20.31
C VAL A 114 6.26 8.94 -20.09
N SER A 115 7.02 8.29 -19.20
CA SER A 115 8.43 8.63 -18.95
C SER A 115 9.29 8.48 -20.20
N VAL A 116 9.13 7.40 -20.96
CA VAL A 116 9.87 7.19 -22.22
C VAL A 116 9.50 8.26 -23.24
N ALA A 117 8.21 8.61 -23.37
CA ALA A 117 7.79 9.70 -24.26
C ALA A 117 8.40 11.06 -23.85
N MET A 118 8.41 11.37 -22.55
CA MET A 118 9.03 12.59 -22.01
C MET A 118 10.55 12.67 -22.24
N VAL A 119 11.22 11.53 -22.42
CA VAL A 119 12.65 11.49 -22.76
C VAL A 119 12.88 11.50 -24.26
N ALA A 120 12.16 10.66 -25.01
CA ALA A 120 12.41 10.46 -26.44
C ALA A 120 11.97 11.65 -27.30
N VAL A 121 10.84 12.29 -26.98
CA VAL A 121 10.32 13.40 -27.78
C VAL A 121 11.26 14.62 -27.77
N PRO A 122 11.74 15.13 -26.62
CA PRO A 122 12.70 16.24 -26.62
C PRO A 122 13.98 15.94 -27.41
N LEU A 123 14.52 14.73 -27.27
CA LEU A 123 15.75 14.32 -27.95
C LEU A 123 15.57 14.17 -29.47
N ALA A 124 14.35 13.89 -29.94
CA ALA A 124 14.05 13.76 -31.36
C ALA A 124 13.80 15.10 -32.06
N VAL A 125 13.26 16.09 -31.33
CA VAL A 125 12.89 17.41 -31.89
C VAL A 125 14.03 18.44 -31.73
N ASP A 126 14.99 18.19 -30.83
CA ASP A 126 16.17 19.05 -30.57
C ASP A 126 15.81 20.51 -30.25
N VAL A 127 14.87 20.69 -29.33
CA VAL A 127 14.44 22.02 -28.86
C VAL A 127 14.92 22.23 -27.43
N ASP A 128 15.76 23.24 -27.23
CA ASP A 128 16.40 23.52 -25.94
C ASP A 128 15.39 23.67 -24.79
N TYR A 129 14.23 24.27 -25.07
CA TYR A 129 13.18 24.46 -24.09
C TYR A 129 12.51 23.16 -23.64
N LEU A 130 12.77 22.01 -24.27
CA LEU A 130 12.20 20.72 -23.90
C LEU A 130 13.13 19.87 -23.01
N TYR A 131 14.41 20.22 -22.84
CA TYR A 131 15.34 19.44 -22.03
C TYR A 131 14.88 19.13 -20.58
N PRO A 132 14.13 20.02 -19.89
CA PRO A 132 13.59 19.68 -18.57
C PRO A 132 12.66 18.45 -18.56
N PHE A 133 11.99 18.13 -19.68
CA PHE A 133 11.19 16.92 -19.81
C PHE A 133 12.03 15.65 -19.71
N VAL A 134 13.28 15.66 -20.22
CA VAL A 134 14.19 14.51 -20.13
C VAL A 134 14.49 14.17 -18.67
N GLY A 135 14.92 15.16 -17.89
CA GLY A 135 15.18 14.99 -16.46
C GLY A 135 13.93 14.55 -15.71
N THR A 136 12.77 15.15 -16.02
CA THR A 136 11.48 14.77 -15.43
C THR A 136 11.13 13.32 -15.71
N GLY A 137 11.22 12.88 -16.97
CA GLY A 137 10.87 11.53 -17.40
C GLY A 137 11.75 10.48 -16.74
N MET A 138 13.05 10.74 -16.65
CA MET A 138 14.01 9.86 -15.95
C MET A 138 13.70 9.75 -14.45
N VAL A 139 13.46 10.87 -13.76
CA VAL A 139 13.12 10.88 -12.33
C VAL A 139 11.80 10.15 -12.08
N ALA A 140 10.78 10.41 -12.91
CA ALA A 140 9.48 9.75 -12.80
C ALA A 140 9.60 8.22 -12.99
N LEU A 141 10.43 7.76 -13.93
CA LEU A 141 10.66 6.33 -14.15
C LEU A 141 11.36 5.69 -12.95
N LEU A 142 12.42 6.33 -12.44
CA LEU A 142 13.20 5.82 -11.31
C LEU A 142 12.34 5.73 -10.03
N LEU A 143 11.62 6.81 -9.70
CA LEU A 143 10.75 6.85 -8.53
C LEU A 143 9.54 5.93 -8.70
N GLY A 144 8.93 5.90 -9.88
CA GLY A 144 7.82 5.01 -10.19
C GLY A 144 8.20 3.54 -10.03
N THR A 145 9.37 3.15 -10.52
CA THR A 145 9.93 1.80 -10.31
C THR A 145 10.13 1.50 -8.83
N ARG A 146 10.72 2.46 -8.09
CA ARG A 146 10.97 2.32 -6.65
C ARG A 146 9.67 2.15 -5.84
N PHE A 147 8.59 2.84 -6.18
CA PHE A 147 7.29 2.71 -5.51
C PHE A 147 6.54 1.44 -5.92
N TRP A 148 6.64 1.04 -7.19
CA TRP A 148 5.97 -0.15 -7.71
C TRP A 148 6.59 -1.46 -7.20
N LEU A 149 7.92 -1.52 -7.00
CA LEU A 149 8.62 -2.74 -6.57
C LEU A 149 8.09 -3.33 -5.24
N PRO A 150 7.92 -2.55 -4.16
CA PRO A 150 7.29 -3.06 -2.93
C PRO A 150 5.87 -3.58 -3.14
N GLN A 151 5.08 -2.93 -4.01
CA GLN A 151 3.69 -3.33 -4.29
C GLN A 151 3.66 -4.70 -4.98
N ILE A 152 4.48 -4.90 -6.02
CA ILE A 152 4.52 -6.17 -6.76
C ILE A 152 5.10 -7.30 -5.90
N VAL A 153 6.07 -7.02 -5.04
CA VAL A 153 6.61 -8.00 -4.09
C VAL A 153 5.55 -8.40 -3.07
N SER A 154 4.81 -7.44 -2.52
CA SER A 154 3.68 -7.71 -1.61
C SER A 154 2.62 -8.58 -2.29
N MET A 155 2.25 -8.25 -3.53
CA MET A 155 1.30 -9.03 -4.32
C MET A 155 1.78 -10.47 -4.58
N ARG A 156 3.07 -10.66 -4.93
CA ARG A 156 3.67 -11.99 -5.09
C ARG A 156 3.66 -12.81 -3.80
N LYS A 157 3.84 -12.17 -2.64
CA LYS A 157 3.69 -12.84 -1.33
C LYS A 157 2.26 -13.31 -1.13
N CYS A 158 1.27 -12.44 -1.36
CA CYS A 158 -0.12 -12.83 -1.18
C CYS A 158 -0.50 -13.98 -2.14
N ALA A 159 -0.04 -13.92 -3.40
CA ALA A 159 -0.21 -15.02 -4.36
C ALA A 159 0.44 -16.33 -3.91
N ARG A 160 1.63 -16.28 -3.30
CA ARG A 160 2.31 -17.48 -2.77
C ARG A 160 1.54 -18.11 -1.60
N ILE A 161 0.96 -17.29 -0.73
CA ILE A 161 0.16 -17.77 0.41
C ILE A 161 -1.11 -18.46 -0.09
N LEU A 162 -1.82 -17.84 -1.04
CA LEU A 162 -3.07 -18.37 -1.61
C LEU A 162 -2.88 -19.66 -2.43
N LYS A 163 -1.65 -20.01 -2.82
CA LYS A 163 -1.31 -21.31 -3.41
C LYS A 163 -1.24 -22.44 -2.38
N VAL A 164 -1.04 -22.12 -1.10
CA VAL A 164 -0.80 -23.10 -0.03
C VAL A 164 -1.96 -23.17 0.96
N TYR A 165 -2.65 -22.05 1.17
CA TYR A 165 -3.74 -21.93 2.13
C TYR A 165 -5.07 -21.65 1.43
N ASP A 166 -6.10 -22.28 1.97
CA ASP A 166 -7.47 -22.15 1.54
C ASP A 166 -8.14 -21.02 2.34
N PHE A 167 -9.15 -20.39 1.76
CA PHE A 167 -9.90 -19.35 2.47
C PHE A 167 -10.85 -19.95 3.50
N GLU A 168 -10.85 -19.35 4.68
CA GLU A 168 -11.77 -19.64 5.77
C GLU A 168 -12.43 -18.33 6.21
N PHE A 169 -13.75 -18.32 6.34
CA PHE A 169 -14.44 -17.12 6.79
C PHE A 169 -14.18 -16.86 8.27
N ARG A 170 -13.77 -15.63 8.60
CA ARG A 170 -13.49 -15.19 9.97
C ARG A 170 -14.29 -13.93 10.29
N SER A 171 -15.06 -14.00 11.37
CA SER A 171 -15.78 -12.88 11.97
C SER A 171 -15.82 -13.05 13.50
N PRO A 172 -15.96 -11.97 14.29
CA PRO A 172 -15.89 -10.56 13.88
C PRO A 172 -14.45 -10.11 13.58
N VAL A 173 -14.28 -8.97 12.91
CA VAL A 173 -12.95 -8.34 12.70
C VAL A 173 -12.85 -7.08 13.56
N GLN A 174 -11.96 -7.09 14.55
CA GLN A 174 -11.74 -5.95 15.43
C GLN A 174 -10.59 -5.09 14.89
N LYS A 175 -10.88 -3.84 14.53
CA LYS A 175 -9.89 -2.84 14.11
C LYS A 175 -9.23 -2.26 15.36
N SER A 176 -7.90 -2.28 15.46
CA SER A 176 -7.21 -1.94 16.72
C SER A 176 -6.20 -0.80 16.64
N ASN A 177 -5.95 -0.22 15.45
CA ASN A 177 -5.35 1.11 15.17
C ASN A 177 -4.69 1.11 13.79
N LEU A 178 -4.62 2.29 13.16
CA LEU A 178 -3.69 2.53 12.05
C LEU A 178 -2.29 2.79 12.62
N ARG A 179 -1.29 2.04 12.16
CA ARG A 179 0.11 2.45 12.29
C ARG A 179 0.49 3.25 11.03
N GLY A 180 1.52 4.09 11.12
CA GLY A 180 2.06 4.78 9.94
C GLY A 180 2.51 3.80 8.84
N ASN A 181 2.64 4.30 7.61
CA ASN A 181 3.10 3.57 6.41
C ASN A 181 2.12 2.50 5.87
N GLY A 182 0.81 2.72 5.99
CA GLY A 182 -0.22 1.81 5.44
C GLY A 182 -0.35 0.46 6.15
N VAL A 183 0.28 0.30 7.33
CA VAL A 183 0.16 -0.92 8.15
C VAL A 183 -0.97 -0.74 9.16
N ARG A 184 -1.88 -1.69 9.18
CA ARG A 184 -3.08 -1.66 10.02
C ARG A 184 -3.06 -2.77 11.03
N SER A 185 -3.52 -2.51 12.24
CA SER A 185 -3.66 -3.55 13.25
C SER A 185 -5.11 -4.04 13.32
N LEU A 186 -5.33 -5.35 13.22
CA LEU A 186 -6.64 -5.99 13.36
C LEU A 186 -6.53 -7.32 14.10
N THR A 187 -7.64 -7.78 14.66
CA THR A 187 -7.78 -9.11 15.26
C THR A 187 -8.91 -9.86 14.55
N LEU A 188 -8.66 -11.11 14.20
CA LEU A 188 -9.62 -11.98 13.51
C LEU A 188 -10.32 -12.89 14.52
N GLY A 189 -11.64 -12.77 14.67
CA GLY A 189 -12.44 -13.56 15.61
C GLY A 189 -12.56 -12.94 17.00
N ALA A 190 -13.36 -13.59 17.85
CA ALA A 190 -13.61 -13.17 19.24
C ALA A 190 -12.77 -14.02 20.22
N GLY A 191 -11.79 -13.38 20.87
CA GLY A 191 -11.03 -13.95 22.00
C GLY A 191 -9.88 -14.89 21.62
N GLY A 192 -8.67 -14.61 22.11
CA GLY A 192 -7.49 -15.48 22.01
C GLY A 192 -6.69 -15.41 20.70
N SER A 193 -7.28 -14.92 19.60
CA SER A 193 -6.56 -14.72 18.34
C SER A 193 -5.48 -13.64 18.47
N PRO A 194 -4.28 -13.84 17.89
CA PRO A 194 -3.23 -12.85 17.94
C PRO A 194 -3.62 -11.60 17.16
N ARG A 195 -3.21 -10.44 17.69
CA ARG A 195 -3.29 -9.17 16.95
C ARG A 195 -2.39 -9.25 15.72
N MET A 196 -2.95 -8.95 14.55
CA MET A 196 -2.28 -8.98 13.26
C MET A 196 -1.98 -7.57 12.75
N SER A 197 -0.80 -7.37 12.20
CA SER A 197 -0.46 -6.27 11.29
C SER A 197 -0.81 -6.69 9.86
N ALA A 198 -1.78 -6.00 9.24
CA ALA A 198 -2.21 -6.20 7.88
C ALA A 198 -1.80 -5.02 7.00
N ARG A 199 -1.33 -5.30 5.79
CA ARG A 199 -0.90 -4.30 4.82
C ARG A 199 -1.50 -4.62 3.46
N GLU A 200 -2.15 -3.63 2.87
CA GLU A 200 -2.69 -3.74 1.52
C GLU A 200 -1.54 -3.69 0.49
N PRO A 201 -1.56 -4.49 -0.59
CA PRO A 201 -0.54 -4.47 -1.63
C PRO A 201 -0.36 -3.12 -2.32
N LEU A 202 -1.39 -2.26 -2.35
CA LEU A 202 -1.30 -0.91 -2.92
C LEU A 202 -0.72 0.13 -1.98
N PHE A 203 -0.61 -0.19 -0.69
CA PHE A 203 -0.28 0.78 0.35
C PHE A 203 -1.25 1.97 0.41
N SER A 204 -2.50 1.78 -0.06
CA SER A 204 -3.54 2.77 0.21
C SER A 204 -3.66 2.88 1.73
N ASP A 205 -3.80 4.09 2.29
CA ASP A 205 -3.85 4.34 3.74
C ASP A 205 -5.26 4.16 4.34
N ARG A 206 -6.21 3.64 3.56
CA ARG A 206 -7.64 3.50 3.91
C ARG A 206 -8.09 2.07 4.24
N TRP A 207 -9.08 1.93 5.12
CA TRP A 207 -9.70 0.62 5.37
C TRP A 207 -10.59 0.19 4.20
N PRO A 208 -10.55 -1.10 3.80
CA PRO A 208 -11.54 -1.65 2.89
C PRO A 208 -12.94 -1.52 3.49
N ARG A 209 -13.93 -1.17 2.66
CA ARG A 209 -15.34 -1.11 3.07
C ARG A 209 -15.86 -2.52 3.37
N GLY A 210 -16.66 -2.66 4.43
CA GLY A 210 -17.30 -3.94 4.77
C GLY A 210 -16.41 -4.92 5.52
N ILE A 211 -15.17 -4.56 5.85
CA ILE A 211 -14.24 -5.45 6.58
C ILE A 211 -14.75 -5.81 7.98
N GLU A 212 -15.56 -4.95 8.61
CA GLU A 212 -16.26 -5.20 9.87
C GLU A 212 -17.22 -6.39 9.82
N ASN A 213 -17.75 -6.73 8.64
CA ASN A 213 -18.71 -7.81 8.45
C ASN A 213 -18.04 -9.20 8.40
N GLY A 214 -16.71 -9.25 8.46
CA GLY A 214 -15.93 -10.48 8.33
C GLY A 214 -15.07 -10.49 7.07
N VAL A 215 -14.12 -11.41 7.05
CA VAL A 215 -13.14 -11.56 5.98
C VAL A 215 -12.85 -13.03 5.69
N TRP A 216 -12.43 -13.31 4.47
CA TRP A 216 -11.88 -14.61 4.11
C TRP A 216 -10.39 -14.62 4.44
N PHE A 217 -9.99 -15.43 5.41
CA PHE A 217 -8.60 -15.58 5.85
C PHE A 217 -7.97 -16.83 5.22
N ALA A 218 -6.80 -16.67 4.61
CA ALA A 218 -5.97 -17.77 4.14
C ALA A 218 -4.58 -17.67 4.78
N GLY A 219 -4.30 -18.53 5.75
CA GLY A 219 -3.02 -18.50 6.47
C GLY A 219 -3.00 -19.37 7.72
N ASP A 220 -2.09 -19.05 8.62
CA ASP A 220 -1.89 -19.72 9.91
C ASP A 220 -1.57 -18.65 10.97
N ASP A 221 -2.37 -18.56 12.03
CA ASP A 221 -2.34 -17.45 12.99
C ASP A 221 -0.93 -17.11 13.53
N PRO A 222 -0.13 -18.06 14.07
CA PRO A 222 1.26 -17.82 14.47
C PRO A 222 2.21 -17.25 13.40
N PHE A 223 1.90 -17.45 12.11
CA PHE A 223 2.76 -17.11 10.97
C PHE A 223 2.24 -15.93 10.13
N GLY A 224 0.92 -15.70 10.13
CA GLY A 224 0.24 -14.72 9.29
C GLY A 224 -0.49 -15.35 8.10
N GLY A 225 -0.85 -14.53 7.11
CA GLY A 225 -1.65 -14.97 5.97
C GLY A 225 -2.07 -13.84 5.04
N VAL A 226 -3.16 -14.06 4.32
CA VAL A 226 -3.83 -13.06 3.47
C VAL A 226 -5.31 -13.01 3.85
N ILE A 227 -5.87 -11.81 3.96
CA ILE A 227 -7.32 -11.62 4.01
C ILE A 227 -7.83 -11.14 2.65
N LEU A 228 -9.03 -11.57 2.30
CA LEU A 228 -9.85 -11.06 1.22
C LEU A 228 -11.13 -10.47 1.83
N VAL A 229 -11.42 -9.21 1.50
CA VAL A 229 -12.62 -8.53 2.00
C VAL A 229 -13.81 -8.80 1.07
N PRO A 230 -14.93 -9.36 1.57
CA PRO A 230 -16.12 -9.62 0.78
C PRO A 230 -16.69 -8.35 0.14
N GLY A 231 -17.23 -8.47 -1.08
CA GLY A 231 -17.85 -7.38 -1.83
C GLY A 231 -16.85 -6.42 -2.50
N THR A 232 -15.78 -6.04 -1.82
CA THR A 232 -14.73 -5.16 -2.39
C THR A 232 -13.64 -5.93 -3.12
N GLY A 233 -13.37 -7.16 -2.70
CA GLY A 233 -12.33 -8.00 -3.29
C GLY A 233 -10.90 -7.54 -2.97
N GLU A 234 -10.73 -6.57 -2.06
CA GLU A 234 -9.42 -6.06 -1.65
C GLU A 234 -8.66 -7.13 -0.85
N LEU A 235 -7.38 -7.30 -1.17
CA LEU A 235 -6.47 -8.21 -0.46
C LEU A 235 -5.62 -7.45 0.55
N MET A 236 -5.35 -8.05 1.70
CA MET A 236 -4.31 -7.58 2.61
C MET A 236 -3.46 -8.74 3.10
N CYS A 237 -2.15 -8.62 2.92
CA CYS A 237 -1.21 -9.55 3.53
C CYS A 237 -1.07 -9.21 5.01
N MET A 238 -1.02 -10.20 5.89
CA MET A 238 -0.96 -9.99 7.34
C MET A 238 0.09 -10.86 8.03
N GLN A 239 0.60 -10.37 9.16
CA GLN A 239 1.50 -11.09 10.07
C GLN A 239 1.19 -10.69 11.51
N PRO A 240 1.55 -11.51 12.52
CA PRO A 240 1.40 -11.12 13.92
C PRO A 240 2.08 -9.78 14.22
N ALA A 241 1.33 -8.86 14.83
CA ALA A 241 1.81 -7.51 15.15
C ALA A 241 3.06 -7.55 16.04
N THR A 242 3.04 -8.47 17.01
CA THR A 242 4.20 -8.80 17.84
C THR A 242 4.77 -10.14 17.38
N TRP A 243 5.63 -10.11 16.36
CA TRP A 243 6.22 -11.32 15.77
C TRP A 243 6.83 -12.24 16.82
N SER A 244 7.67 -11.71 17.72
CA SER A 244 8.36 -12.47 18.77
C SER A 244 7.43 -13.12 19.79
N ALA A 245 6.29 -12.51 20.10
CA ALA A 245 5.31 -13.07 21.03
C ALA A 245 4.73 -14.41 20.53
N GLN A 246 4.76 -14.65 19.21
CA GLN A 246 4.31 -15.88 18.59
C GLN A 246 5.44 -16.91 18.36
N ASP A 247 6.67 -16.65 18.83
CA ASP A 247 7.79 -17.60 18.65
C ASP A 247 7.52 -18.97 19.29
N LYS A 248 6.96 -18.97 20.50
CA LYS A 248 6.59 -20.22 21.20
C LYS A 248 5.55 -21.00 20.39
N ALA A 249 4.49 -20.32 19.95
CA ALA A 249 3.42 -20.94 19.15
C ALA A 249 3.95 -21.49 17.80
N ARG A 250 4.86 -20.76 17.12
CA ARG A 250 5.50 -21.24 15.88
C ARG A 250 6.42 -22.42 16.09
N ARG A 251 7.17 -22.47 17.20
CA ARG A 251 8.05 -23.61 17.53
C ARG A 251 7.25 -24.86 17.92
N GLN A 252 6.13 -24.66 18.61
CA GLN A 252 5.20 -25.73 19.01
C GLN A 252 4.31 -26.22 17.86
N ALA A 253 4.23 -25.47 16.76
CA ALA A 253 3.48 -25.92 15.58
C ALA A 253 4.11 -27.19 14.96
N ASP A 254 3.25 -28.13 14.59
CA ASP A 254 3.67 -29.39 13.97
C ASP A 254 4.54 -29.18 12.74
N HIS A 255 5.36 -30.18 12.42
CA HIS A 255 6.27 -30.12 11.27
C HIS A 255 5.53 -29.77 9.97
N GLN A 256 4.33 -30.33 9.75
CA GLN A 256 3.53 -30.06 8.56
C GLN A 256 3.05 -28.59 8.48
N ARG A 257 2.71 -27.96 9.60
CA ARG A 257 2.29 -26.54 9.66
C ARG A 257 3.48 -25.62 9.38
N ARG A 258 4.62 -25.89 10.00
CA ARG A 258 5.88 -25.16 9.74
C ARG A 258 6.30 -25.26 8.28
N GLU A 259 6.18 -26.44 7.68
CA GLU A 259 6.53 -26.64 6.27
C GLU A 259 5.56 -25.93 5.32
N ARG A 260 4.25 -25.92 5.62
CA ARG A 260 3.26 -25.11 4.89
C ARG A 260 3.59 -23.63 4.98
N ALA A 261 3.87 -23.11 6.17
CA ALA A 261 4.27 -21.71 6.36
C ALA A 261 5.57 -21.37 5.62
N ARG A 262 6.55 -22.29 5.59
CA ARG A 262 7.79 -22.15 4.81
C ARG A 262 7.52 -22.03 3.32
N ARG A 263 6.71 -22.94 2.75
CA ARG A 263 6.32 -22.90 1.32
C ARG A 263 5.55 -21.63 0.97
N ALA A 264 4.71 -21.13 1.87
CA ALA A 264 3.99 -19.86 1.71
C ALA A 264 4.89 -18.62 1.87
N GLY A 265 6.13 -18.77 2.34
CA GLY A 265 7.04 -17.65 2.62
C GLY A 265 6.73 -16.88 3.91
N LEU A 266 5.96 -17.49 4.82
CA LEU A 266 5.56 -16.93 6.11
C LEU A 266 6.53 -17.27 7.26
N ALA A 267 7.66 -17.92 6.98
CA ALA A 267 8.63 -18.30 8.01
C ALA A 267 9.43 -17.12 8.59
N ARG A 268 9.35 -15.92 7.98
CA ARG A 268 10.12 -14.72 8.37
C ARG A 268 9.19 -13.51 8.49
N LYS A 269 9.53 -12.60 9.41
CA LYS A 269 8.89 -11.29 9.50
C LYS A 269 9.15 -10.51 8.21
N SER A 270 8.09 -9.94 7.64
CA SER A 270 8.16 -9.33 6.31
C SER A 270 7.18 -8.16 6.09
N ILE A 271 6.39 -7.84 7.12
CA ILE A 271 5.48 -6.68 7.24
C ILE A 271 5.94 -5.89 8.47
#